data_AF-A0A6I9WWM1-F1
#
_entry.id   AF-A0A6I9WWM1-F1
#
_cell.length_a   1.000
_cell.length_b   1.000
_cell.length_c   1.000
_cell.angle_alpha   90.00
_cell.angle_beta   90.00
_cell.angle_gamma   90.00
#
_symmetry.space_group_name_H-M   'P 1'
#
loop_
_entity.id
_entity.type
_entity.pdbx_description
1 polymer ?
#
loop_
_entity_poly.entity_id
_entity_poly.type
_entity_poly.pdbx_seq_one_letter_code
_entity_poly.pdbx_strand_id
1 'polypeptide(L)'
;MEGTASSNESALYVAKFRRSCRNRESYDAVAELAAELRRAYMVKGLQVQLEERQTRKYIELMRKRESADLTYKRQQEVLEEDLRYRSEILQKTKEYRRQLDEQLTRKEEEKRVIVEEAREYRKFLEEVDRVQEEQERSRALEKKCELVERTRQERLILEEMREARRQEEREAEEKKRRDDLEYLREIEERSKEVNRLRQEQIERRERVLLETTRIMLDAQARKREKEERLIDLVAEEIRCELVIREMEEAMRRKKMKQELAASLREQIVFTEQCRLRFVEEDKAWAEEVIRKIMEDEKMARCTAEAKRRMKVQYRKDLESLIEHRRRIREEEIAKIEEIAKEQQRLELAEAERAKEERKRLLMLHAANIANFVNRATLTAEEQEMLDELMKETRDTGNIDEEDKKD
;
A
#
# COMPACT_ATOMS: atom_id res chain seq x y z
N MET A 1 205.27 53.47 -54.27
CA MET A 1 205.79 53.82 -55.60
C MET A 1 206.56 55.11 -55.42
N GLU A 2 207.89 55.04 -55.58
CA GLU A 2 208.62 55.62 -56.74
C GLU A 2 208.83 57.13 -56.53
N GLY A 3 209.98 57.75 -56.72
CA GLY A 3 211.29 57.39 -57.26
C GLY A 3 212.24 58.57 -56.93
N THR A 4 213.53 58.36 -56.73
CA THR A 4 214.60 58.26 -57.75
C THR A 4 215.39 59.56 -57.94
N ALA A 5 216.72 59.38 -57.97
CA ALA A 5 217.76 60.19 -58.61
C ALA A 5 218.08 61.54 -57.92
N SER A 6 219.29 62.10 -57.95
CA SER A 6 220.47 61.96 -58.79
C SER A 6 221.58 62.70 -58.04
N SER A 7 222.67 62.04 -57.64
CA SER A 7 223.98 62.00 -58.34
C SER A 7 224.78 63.32 -58.35
N ASN A 8 226.00 63.18 -57.82
CA ASN A 8 227.31 63.63 -58.35
C ASN A 8 227.46 65.07 -58.81
N GLU A 9 228.40 65.81 -58.18
CA GLU A 9 229.24 66.79 -58.91
C GLU A 9 230.48 67.28 -58.15
N SER A 10 230.68 66.91 -56.88
CA SER A 10 231.80 67.45 -56.09
C SER A 10 233.11 66.66 -56.25
N ALA A 11 233.46 66.34 -57.49
CA ALA A 11 234.70 65.64 -57.83
C ALA A 11 235.83 66.52 -58.39
N LEU A 12 235.66 67.79 -58.80
CA LEU A 12 236.65 68.34 -59.77
C LEU A 12 237.33 69.71 -59.60
N TYR A 13 237.11 70.54 -58.57
CA TYR A 13 237.47 71.98 -58.74
C TYR A 13 238.76 72.57 -58.14
N VAL A 14 239.76 71.83 -57.63
CA VAL A 14 240.90 72.52 -56.96
C VAL A 14 242.31 72.10 -57.39
N ALA A 15 242.49 71.80 -58.67
CA ALA A 15 243.77 71.99 -59.33
C ALA A 15 243.84 73.37 -59.98
N LYS A 16 244.28 74.40 -59.23
CA LYS A 16 244.96 75.65 -59.69
C LYS A 16 244.75 76.77 -58.66
N PHE A 17 245.70 76.97 -57.77
CA PHE A 17 246.22 78.32 -57.45
C PHE A 17 247.49 78.16 -56.62
N ARG A 18 248.57 77.87 -57.35
CA ARG A 18 249.95 78.05 -56.90
C ARG A 18 250.40 79.44 -57.38
N ARG A 19 251.20 80.10 -56.54
CA ARG A 19 252.07 81.27 -56.80
C ARG A 19 251.46 82.64 -56.51
N SER A 20 251.72 83.16 -55.32
CA SER A 20 252.79 84.15 -55.14
C SER A 20 253.14 84.29 -53.66
N CYS A 21 254.39 84.64 -53.40
CA CYS A 21 255.12 84.44 -52.15
C CYS A 21 255.46 85.78 -51.43
N ARG A 22 255.85 85.68 -50.14
CA ARG A 22 256.72 86.58 -49.31
C ARG A 22 256.13 87.96 -48.89
N ASN A 23 256.22 88.51 -47.65
CA ASN A 23 257.06 88.33 -46.45
C ASN A 23 256.22 88.16 -45.13
N ARG A 24 256.79 87.49 -44.12
CA ARG A 24 256.21 87.16 -42.78
C ARG A 24 255.75 88.42 -42.00
N GLU A 25 254.47 88.49 -41.59
CA GLU A 25 253.91 89.10 -40.34
C GLU A 25 252.42 89.59 -40.37
N SER A 26 251.65 89.50 -41.46
CA SER A 26 250.29 90.11 -41.53
C SER A 26 249.08 89.17 -41.81
N TYR A 27 249.13 87.90 -41.39
CA TYR A 27 248.06 86.89 -41.65
C TYR A 27 247.00 86.72 -40.53
N ASP A 28 247.13 87.40 -39.40
CA ASP A 28 246.24 87.15 -38.23
C ASP A 28 244.87 87.85 -38.34
N ALA A 29 244.76 89.00 -39.03
CA ALA A 29 243.51 89.75 -39.14
C ALA A 29 242.45 89.07 -40.04
N VAL A 30 242.85 88.24 -40.99
CA VAL A 30 241.93 87.58 -41.94
C VAL A 30 241.25 86.36 -41.32
N ALA A 31 241.88 85.73 -40.33
CA ALA A 31 241.30 84.59 -39.62
C ALA A 31 240.14 85.00 -38.70
N GLU A 32 240.21 86.19 -38.08
CA GLU A 32 239.16 86.70 -37.18
C GLU A 32 237.84 86.99 -37.93
N LEU A 33 237.91 87.59 -39.11
CA LEU A 33 236.73 87.91 -39.93
C LEU A 33 235.97 86.63 -40.38
N ALA A 34 236.72 85.57 -40.68
CA ALA A 34 236.14 84.28 -41.06
C ALA A 34 235.38 83.60 -39.90
N ALA A 35 235.81 83.84 -38.65
CA ALA A 35 235.15 83.31 -37.46
C ALA A 35 233.83 84.05 -37.14
N GLU A 36 233.74 85.35 -37.40
CA GLU A 36 232.50 86.12 -37.24
C GLU A 36 231.43 85.76 -38.27
N LEU A 37 231.81 85.53 -39.52
CA LEU A 37 230.86 85.09 -40.55
C LEU A 37 230.23 83.73 -40.23
N ARG A 38 230.98 82.79 -39.64
CA ARG A 38 230.43 81.50 -39.18
C ARG A 38 229.41 81.67 -38.04
N ARG A 39 229.61 82.64 -37.13
CA ARG A 39 228.66 82.94 -36.05
C ARG A 39 227.35 83.52 -36.59
N ALA A 40 227.42 84.42 -37.57
CA ALA A 40 226.24 85.01 -38.19
C ALA A 40 225.34 83.97 -38.88
N TYR A 41 225.94 82.96 -39.54
CA TYR A 41 225.16 81.90 -40.19
C TYR A 41 224.45 80.95 -39.21
N MET A 42 225.04 80.66 -38.03
CA MET A 42 224.37 79.84 -37.01
C MET A 42 223.15 80.55 -36.40
N VAL A 43 223.24 81.86 -36.17
CA VAL A 43 222.12 82.65 -35.62
C VAL A 43 220.93 82.64 -36.59
N LYS A 44 221.18 82.79 -37.89
CA LYS A 44 220.12 82.74 -38.92
C LYS A 44 219.40 81.38 -38.93
N GLY A 45 220.14 80.28 -38.74
CA GLY A 45 219.54 78.94 -38.69
C GLY A 45 218.61 78.70 -37.49
N LEU A 46 218.99 79.21 -36.31
CA LEU A 46 218.15 79.10 -35.10
C LEU A 46 216.86 79.92 -35.19
N GLN A 47 216.89 81.05 -35.90
CA GLN A 47 215.74 81.93 -36.06
C GLN A 47 214.63 81.28 -36.90
N VAL A 48 214.99 80.57 -37.97
CA VAL A 48 214.03 79.83 -38.82
C VAL A 48 213.36 78.68 -38.05
N GLN A 49 214.10 77.96 -37.20
CA GLN A 49 213.52 76.88 -36.39
C GLN A 49 212.46 77.36 -35.37
N LEU A 50 212.60 78.59 -34.87
CA LEU A 50 211.60 79.19 -33.98
C LEU A 50 210.28 79.51 -34.71
N GLU A 51 210.35 80.02 -35.95
CA GLU A 51 209.18 80.35 -36.76
C GLU A 51 208.38 79.10 -37.18
N GLU A 52 209.06 78.01 -37.56
CA GLU A 52 208.40 76.73 -37.85
C GLU A 52 207.67 76.15 -36.64
N ARG A 53 208.20 76.34 -35.44
CA ARG A 53 207.58 75.84 -34.21
C ARG A 53 206.34 76.65 -33.84
N GLN A 54 206.31 77.95 -34.13
CA GLN A 54 205.15 78.81 -33.90
C GLN A 54 204.00 78.52 -34.87
N THR A 55 204.30 78.32 -36.16
CA THR A 55 203.31 77.97 -37.19
C THR A 55 202.61 76.64 -36.91
N ARG A 56 203.35 75.61 -36.47
CA ARG A 56 202.74 74.32 -36.09
C ARG A 56 201.73 74.43 -34.95
N LYS A 57 202.01 75.23 -33.92
CA LYS A 57 201.07 75.46 -32.79
C LYS A 57 199.77 76.13 -33.26
N TYR A 58 199.85 77.05 -34.21
CA TYR A 58 198.67 77.74 -34.74
C TYR A 58 197.73 76.79 -35.49
N ILE A 59 198.29 75.86 -36.27
CA ILE A 59 197.52 74.88 -37.05
C ILE A 59 196.77 73.89 -36.13
N GLU A 60 197.38 73.41 -35.04
CA GLU A 60 196.71 72.52 -34.09
C GLU A 60 195.51 73.18 -33.39
N LEU A 61 195.61 74.48 -33.11
CA LEU A 61 194.56 75.24 -32.43
C LEU A 61 193.31 75.42 -33.30
N MET A 62 193.50 75.63 -34.61
CA MET A 62 192.40 75.68 -35.58
C MET A 62 191.67 74.35 -35.71
N ARG A 63 192.40 73.22 -35.81
CA ARG A 63 191.79 71.88 -35.88
C ARG A 63 190.92 71.55 -34.67
N LYS A 64 191.33 71.97 -33.46
CA LYS A 64 190.55 71.78 -32.24
C LYS A 64 189.22 72.56 -32.27
N ARG A 65 189.20 73.80 -32.76
CA ARG A 65 187.97 74.60 -32.90
C ARG A 65 186.98 73.95 -33.88
N GLU A 66 187.44 73.55 -35.05
CA GLU A 66 186.58 72.90 -36.06
C GLU A 66 185.95 71.60 -35.54
N SER A 67 186.70 70.80 -34.77
CA SER A 67 186.16 69.57 -34.17
C SER A 67 185.06 69.82 -33.14
N ALA A 68 185.16 70.92 -32.36
CA ALA A 68 184.16 71.29 -31.35
C ALA A 68 182.86 71.79 -32.00
N ASP A 69 182.96 72.60 -33.05
CA ASP A 69 181.79 73.13 -33.77
C ASP A 69 180.98 72.00 -34.45
N LEU A 70 181.66 70.97 -34.98
CA LEU A 70 181.00 69.80 -35.54
C LEU A 70 180.24 68.97 -34.49
N THR A 71 180.81 68.81 -33.28
CA THR A 71 180.11 68.10 -32.20
C THR A 71 178.88 68.86 -31.70
N TYR A 72 178.93 70.19 -31.65
CA TYR A 72 177.80 71.02 -31.24
C TYR A 72 176.62 70.91 -32.21
N LYS A 73 176.87 70.97 -33.52
CA LYS A 73 175.82 70.84 -34.55
C LYS A 73 175.10 69.49 -34.49
N ARG A 74 175.83 68.38 -34.29
CA ARG A 74 175.22 67.04 -34.15
C ARG A 74 174.31 66.92 -32.94
N GLN A 75 174.67 67.54 -31.80
CA GLN A 75 173.81 67.54 -30.62
C GLN A 75 172.51 68.31 -30.85
N GLN A 76 172.57 69.39 -31.64
CA GLN A 76 171.40 70.19 -31.98
C GLN A 76 170.43 69.42 -32.89
N GLU A 77 170.93 68.68 -33.88
CA GLU A 77 170.10 67.84 -34.77
C GLU A 77 169.34 66.73 -34.00
N VAL A 78 170.00 66.04 -33.07
CA VAL A 78 169.36 64.98 -32.25
C VAL A 78 168.22 65.55 -31.38
N LEU A 79 168.40 66.74 -30.80
CA LEU A 79 167.35 67.38 -30.01
C LEU A 79 166.15 67.79 -30.87
N GLU A 80 166.38 68.23 -32.10
CA GLU A 80 165.30 68.57 -33.04
C GLU A 80 164.50 67.33 -33.47
N GLU A 81 165.15 66.20 -33.70
CA GLU A 81 164.50 64.93 -34.02
C GLU A 81 163.66 64.40 -32.85
N ASP A 82 164.17 64.45 -31.62
CA ASP A 82 163.44 64.06 -30.41
C ASP A 82 162.17 64.92 -30.19
N LEU A 83 162.26 66.23 -30.46
CA LEU A 83 161.12 67.14 -30.37
C LEU A 83 160.05 66.82 -31.42
N ARG A 84 160.46 66.49 -32.66
CA ARG A 84 159.53 66.07 -33.71
C ARG A 84 158.80 64.78 -33.33
N TYR A 85 159.52 63.77 -32.86
CA TYR A 85 158.93 62.50 -32.45
C TYR A 85 157.90 62.66 -31.31
N ARG A 86 158.21 63.48 -30.30
CA ARG A 86 157.28 63.79 -29.20
C ARG A 86 156.01 64.50 -29.70
N SER A 87 156.13 65.39 -30.67
CA SER A 87 154.99 66.11 -31.24
C SER A 87 154.03 65.19 -31.99
N GLU A 88 154.55 64.21 -32.73
CA GLU A 88 153.75 63.22 -33.46
C GLU A 88 152.99 62.29 -32.51
N ILE A 89 153.62 61.84 -31.41
CA ILE A 89 152.95 61.02 -30.39
C ILE A 89 151.80 61.79 -29.74
N LEU A 90 152.00 63.08 -29.43
CA LEU A 90 150.95 63.92 -28.85
C LEU A 90 149.79 64.12 -29.83
N GLN A 91 150.05 64.29 -31.13
CA GLN A 91 149.00 64.40 -32.15
C GLN A 91 148.19 63.11 -32.25
N LYS A 92 148.85 61.95 -32.38
CA LYS A 92 148.18 60.63 -32.43
C LYS A 92 147.36 60.35 -31.17
N THR A 93 147.85 60.74 -29.99
CA THR A 93 147.11 60.58 -28.73
C THR A 93 145.87 61.48 -28.67
N LYS A 94 145.95 62.72 -29.19
CA LYS A 94 144.81 63.63 -29.28
C LYS A 94 143.76 63.14 -30.27
N GLU A 95 144.19 62.64 -31.43
CA GLU A 95 143.29 62.05 -32.43
C GLU A 95 142.57 60.82 -31.88
N TYR A 96 143.30 59.93 -31.19
CA TYR A 96 142.71 58.76 -30.56
C TYR A 96 141.69 59.12 -29.46
N ARG A 97 141.98 60.13 -28.62
CA ARG A 97 141.00 60.65 -27.65
C ARG A 97 139.75 61.17 -28.33
N ARG A 98 139.90 61.97 -29.39
CA ARG A 98 138.77 62.50 -30.14
C ARG A 98 137.90 61.38 -30.73
N GLN A 99 138.51 60.33 -31.27
CA GLN A 99 137.77 59.16 -31.78
C GLN A 99 137.00 58.43 -30.68
N LEU A 100 137.56 58.30 -29.47
CA LEU A 100 136.87 57.74 -28.31
C LEU A 100 135.67 58.61 -27.88
N ASP A 101 135.85 59.92 -27.83
CA ASP A 101 134.76 60.85 -27.51
C ASP A 101 133.62 60.76 -28.54
N GLU A 102 133.96 60.71 -29.84
CA GLU A 102 132.97 60.51 -30.91
C GLU A 102 132.24 59.15 -30.82
N GLN A 103 132.89 58.09 -30.32
CA GLN A 103 132.22 56.81 -30.06
C GLN A 103 131.27 56.88 -28.86
N LEU A 104 131.65 57.60 -27.80
CA LEU A 104 130.79 57.81 -26.64
C LEU A 104 129.54 58.60 -27.01
N THR A 105 129.67 59.68 -27.78
CA THR A 105 128.51 60.48 -28.22
C THR A 105 127.55 59.66 -29.07
N ARG A 106 128.07 58.86 -30.03
CA ARG A 106 127.23 57.94 -30.83
C ARG A 106 126.48 56.94 -29.95
N LYS A 107 127.14 56.38 -28.92
CA LYS A 107 126.49 55.45 -27.98
C LYS A 107 125.44 56.12 -27.10
N GLU A 108 125.62 57.40 -26.75
CA GLU A 108 124.61 58.17 -26.03
C GLU A 108 123.40 58.51 -26.90
N GLU A 109 123.62 58.85 -28.17
CA GLU A 109 122.54 59.08 -29.15
C GLU A 109 121.73 57.80 -29.40
N GLU A 110 122.37 56.66 -29.60
CA GLU A 110 121.70 55.35 -29.71
C GLU A 110 120.81 55.05 -28.49
N LYS A 111 121.31 55.34 -27.27
CA LYS A 111 120.51 55.16 -26.04
C LYS A 111 119.30 56.09 -26.00
N ARG A 112 119.42 57.32 -26.47
CA ARG A 112 118.30 58.27 -26.53
C ARG A 112 117.21 57.76 -27.47
N VAL A 113 117.58 57.28 -28.66
CA VAL A 113 116.64 56.68 -29.62
C VAL A 113 115.91 55.49 -29.01
N ILE A 114 116.62 54.56 -28.35
CA ILE A 114 115.99 53.39 -27.70
C ILE A 114 114.99 53.83 -26.61
N VAL A 115 115.31 54.87 -25.84
CA VAL A 115 114.41 55.38 -24.80
C VAL A 115 113.17 56.04 -25.40
N GLU A 116 113.31 56.75 -26.52
CA GLU A 116 112.19 57.35 -27.25
C GLU A 116 111.29 56.28 -27.87
N GLU A 117 111.87 55.29 -28.55
CA GLU A 117 111.14 54.12 -29.08
C GLU A 117 110.40 53.37 -27.96
N ALA A 118 111.02 53.18 -26.79
CA ALA A 118 110.36 52.54 -25.64
C ALA A 118 109.19 53.36 -25.08
N ARG A 119 109.28 54.70 -25.13
CA ARG A 119 108.17 55.60 -24.74
C ARG A 119 107.04 55.54 -25.75
N GLU A 120 107.34 55.54 -27.04
CA GLU A 120 106.34 55.40 -28.09
C GLU A 120 105.65 54.03 -28.05
N TYR A 121 106.42 52.96 -27.85
CA TYR A 121 105.89 51.62 -27.68
C TYR A 121 104.96 51.52 -26.45
N ARG A 122 105.30 52.17 -25.34
CA ARG A 122 104.42 52.22 -24.16
C ARG A 122 103.11 52.94 -24.45
N LYS A 123 103.14 54.08 -25.16
CA LYS A 123 101.92 54.78 -25.57
C LYS A 123 101.04 53.90 -26.47
N PHE A 124 101.66 53.19 -27.41
CA PHE A 124 100.95 52.25 -28.28
C PHE A 124 100.27 51.13 -27.46
N LEU A 125 100.96 50.56 -26.46
CA LEU A 125 100.35 49.56 -25.58
C LEU A 125 99.17 50.13 -24.78
N GLU A 126 99.30 51.33 -24.21
CA GLU A 126 98.21 52.00 -23.50
C GLU A 126 96.99 52.25 -24.41
N GLU A 127 97.20 52.57 -25.69
CA GLU A 127 96.12 52.71 -26.68
C GLU A 127 95.48 51.37 -27.03
N VAL A 128 96.26 50.31 -27.20
CA VAL A 128 95.75 48.95 -27.44
C VAL A 128 94.89 48.48 -26.27
N ASP A 129 95.33 48.69 -25.03
CA ASP A 129 94.58 48.34 -23.82
C ASP A 129 93.25 49.10 -23.76
N ARG A 130 93.25 50.41 -24.05
CA ARG A 130 92.01 51.21 -24.12
C ARG A 130 91.02 50.67 -25.16
N VAL A 131 91.51 50.35 -26.35
CA VAL A 131 90.65 49.79 -27.42
C VAL A 131 90.09 48.43 -27.02
N GLN A 132 90.88 47.58 -26.36
CA GLN A 132 90.40 46.30 -25.84
C GLN A 132 89.32 46.50 -24.77
N GLU A 133 89.52 47.40 -23.80
CA GLU A 133 88.51 47.70 -22.79
C GLU A 133 87.20 48.22 -23.40
N GLU A 134 87.28 49.12 -24.39
CA GLU A 134 86.09 49.62 -25.09
C GLU A 134 85.34 48.52 -25.84
N GLN A 135 86.06 47.62 -26.51
CA GLN A 135 85.47 46.46 -27.19
C GLN A 135 84.86 45.45 -26.22
N GLU A 136 85.47 45.22 -25.06
CA GLU A 136 84.90 44.34 -24.04
C GLU A 136 83.64 44.95 -23.43
N ARG A 137 83.64 46.26 -23.17
CA ARG A 137 82.46 46.98 -22.67
C ARG A 137 81.32 46.95 -23.68
N SER A 138 81.58 47.16 -24.97
CA SER A 138 80.54 47.10 -26.00
C SER A 138 79.96 45.68 -26.14
N ARG A 139 80.80 44.65 -26.22
CA ARG A 139 80.37 43.24 -26.24
C ARG A 139 79.55 42.86 -25.01
N ALA A 140 79.92 43.35 -23.83
CA ALA A 140 79.18 43.10 -22.60
C ALA A 140 77.78 43.77 -22.63
N LEU A 141 77.68 44.97 -23.19
CA LEU A 141 76.40 45.66 -23.37
C LEU A 141 75.51 44.97 -24.40
N GLU A 142 76.07 44.57 -25.55
CA GLU A 142 75.34 43.82 -26.59
C GLU A 142 74.74 42.52 -26.02
N LYS A 143 75.54 41.73 -25.29
CA LYS A 143 75.06 40.51 -24.61
C LYS A 143 73.94 40.79 -23.60
N LYS A 144 74.00 41.91 -22.87
CA LYS A 144 72.92 42.33 -21.96
C LYS A 144 71.65 42.67 -22.73
N CYS A 145 71.77 43.43 -23.82
CA CYS A 145 70.63 43.79 -24.67
C CYS A 145 69.99 42.54 -25.30
N GLU A 146 70.77 41.60 -25.83
CA GLU A 146 70.27 40.33 -26.35
C GLU A 146 69.50 39.52 -25.29
N LEU A 147 70.03 39.46 -24.06
CA LEU A 147 69.37 38.75 -22.96
C LEU A 147 68.01 39.39 -22.62
N VAL A 148 67.94 40.72 -22.60
CA VAL A 148 66.70 41.46 -22.34
C VAL A 148 65.67 41.22 -23.45
N GLU A 149 66.07 41.25 -24.71
CA GLU A 149 65.17 40.96 -25.83
C GLU A 149 64.67 39.51 -25.80
N ARG A 150 65.55 38.53 -25.52
CA ARG A 150 65.15 37.13 -25.35
C ARG A 150 64.15 36.95 -24.22
N THR A 151 64.42 37.53 -23.05
CA THR A 151 63.47 37.45 -21.92
C THR A 151 62.16 38.18 -22.19
N ARG A 152 62.17 39.26 -22.98
CA ARG A 152 60.95 39.94 -23.41
C ARG A 152 60.11 39.06 -24.35
N GLN A 153 60.75 38.41 -25.31
CA GLN A 153 60.09 37.46 -26.23
C GLN A 153 59.53 36.25 -25.48
N GLU A 154 60.29 35.65 -24.56
CA GLU A 154 59.84 34.53 -23.73
C GLU A 154 58.62 34.89 -22.87
N ARG A 155 58.58 36.11 -22.31
CA ARG A 155 57.42 36.59 -21.56
C ARG A 155 56.17 36.70 -22.44
N LEU A 156 56.31 37.26 -23.65
CA LEU A 156 55.20 37.37 -24.60
C LEU A 156 54.67 35.98 -24.98
N ILE A 157 55.55 35.04 -25.32
CA ILE A 157 55.16 33.65 -25.63
C ILE A 157 54.42 33.00 -24.45
N LEU A 158 54.91 33.21 -23.22
CA LEU A 158 54.25 32.67 -22.02
C LEU A 158 52.87 33.29 -21.78
N GLU A 159 52.70 34.58 -22.06
CA GLU A 159 51.41 35.27 -21.97
C GLU A 159 50.43 34.74 -23.03
N GLU A 160 50.86 34.65 -24.29
CA GLU A 160 50.06 34.07 -25.38
C GLU A 160 49.66 32.62 -25.10
N MET A 161 50.57 31.78 -24.61
CA MET A 161 50.26 30.40 -24.22
C MET A 161 49.24 30.33 -23.07
N ARG A 162 49.33 31.24 -22.08
CA ARG A 162 48.35 31.31 -20.99
C ARG A 162 46.99 31.74 -21.49
N GLU A 163 46.93 32.69 -22.42
CA GLU A 163 45.69 33.14 -23.02
C GLU A 163 45.02 32.05 -23.88
N ALA A 164 45.79 31.38 -24.73
CA ALA A 164 45.31 30.24 -25.52
C ALA A 164 44.74 29.14 -24.62
N ARG A 165 45.45 28.76 -23.56
CA ARG A 165 44.96 27.76 -22.59
C ARG A 165 43.67 28.21 -21.89
N ARG A 166 43.56 29.48 -21.51
CA ARG A 166 42.31 30.01 -20.92
C ARG A 166 41.14 29.98 -21.90
N GLN A 167 41.41 30.21 -23.19
CA GLN A 167 40.38 30.10 -24.24
C GLN A 167 39.94 28.65 -24.43
N GLU A 168 40.89 27.72 -24.54
CA GLU A 168 40.60 26.27 -24.62
C GLU A 168 39.80 25.76 -23.42
N GLU A 169 40.15 26.19 -22.20
CA GLU A 169 39.40 25.84 -20.98
C GLU A 169 37.96 26.37 -21.04
N ARG A 170 37.74 27.62 -21.49
CA ARG A 170 36.39 28.17 -21.67
C ARG A 170 35.60 27.44 -22.74
N GLU A 171 36.20 27.12 -23.88
CA GLU A 171 35.53 26.37 -24.95
C GLU A 171 35.16 24.95 -24.50
N ALA A 172 36.05 24.30 -23.73
CA ALA A 172 35.77 22.98 -23.16
C ALA A 172 34.64 23.04 -22.13
N GLU A 173 34.60 24.07 -21.27
CA GLU A 173 33.48 24.29 -20.35
C GLU A 173 32.16 24.55 -21.09
N GLU A 174 32.17 25.34 -22.16
CA GLU A 174 30.98 25.58 -22.97
C GLU A 174 30.48 24.32 -23.67
N LYS A 175 31.39 23.51 -24.22
CA LYS A 175 31.04 22.20 -24.82
C LYS A 175 30.40 21.30 -23.77
N LYS A 176 31.02 21.14 -22.60
CA LYS A 176 30.44 20.36 -21.49
C LYS A 176 29.05 20.86 -21.09
N ARG A 177 28.87 22.18 -20.97
CA ARG A 177 27.55 22.75 -20.66
C ARG A 177 26.50 22.43 -21.72
N ARG A 178 26.87 22.42 -23.00
CA ARG A 178 25.96 22.03 -24.10
C ARG A 178 25.62 20.55 -24.00
N ASP A 179 26.61 19.69 -23.83
CA ASP A 179 26.44 18.24 -23.70
C ASP A 179 25.56 17.91 -22.47
N ASP A 180 25.79 18.58 -21.33
CA ASP A 180 24.98 18.43 -20.12
C ASP A 180 23.53 18.86 -20.34
N LEU A 181 23.29 19.96 -21.06
CA LEU A 181 21.94 20.42 -21.40
C LEU A 181 21.21 19.46 -22.34
N GLU A 182 21.92 18.88 -23.33
CA GLU A 182 21.36 17.86 -24.22
C GLU A 182 21.01 16.59 -23.45
N TYR A 183 21.91 16.13 -22.57
CA TYR A 183 21.65 14.98 -21.70
C TYR A 183 20.44 15.19 -20.78
N LEU A 184 20.30 16.38 -20.18
CA LEU A 184 19.13 16.71 -19.35
C LEU A 184 17.82 16.71 -20.16
N ARG A 185 17.85 17.21 -21.40
CA ARG A 185 16.68 17.16 -22.30
C ARG A 185 16.30 15.73 -22.63
N GLU A 186 17.27 14.86 -22.95
CA GLU A 186 17.00 13.44 -23.19
C GLU A 186 16.36 12.75 -21.98
N ILE A 187 16.86 13.04 -20.76
CA ILE A 187 16.25 12.52 -19.53
C ILE A 187 14.81 13.01 -19.38
N GLU A 188 14.56 14.29 -19.63
CA GLU A 188 13.23 14.87 -19.51
C GLU A 188 12.25 14.25 -20.51
N GLU A 189 12.69 14.02 -21.74
CA GLU A 189 11.90 13.33 -22.78
C GLU A 189 11.60 11.88 -22.39
N ARG A 190 12.59 11.11 -21.95
CA ARG A 190 12.39 9.74 -21.44
C ARG A 190 11.42 9.73 -20.25
N SER A 191 11.53 10.70 -19.35
CA SER A 191 10.62 10.84 -18.21
C SER A 191 9.18 11.13 -18.66
N LYS A 192 9.00 12.03 -19.63
CA LYS A 192 7.69 12.33 -20.22
C LYS A 192 7.09 11.10 -20.89
N GLU A 193 7.87 10.32 -21.62
CA GLU A 193 7.42 9.10 -22.27
C GLU A 193 6.99 8.02 -21.25
N VAL A 194 7.80 7.80 -20.21
CA VAL A 194 7.45 6.89 -19.10
C VAL A 194 6.16 7.34 -18.40
N ASN A 195 6.00 8.64 -18.16
CA ASN A 195 4.80 9.17 -17.53
C ASN A 195 3.55 9.01 -18.43
N ARG A 196 3.67 9.19 -19.74
CA ARG A 196 2.59 8.90 -20.70
C ARG A 196 2.19 7.43 -20.66
N LEU A 197 3.16 6.52 -20.72
CA LEU A 197 2.90 5.08 -20.64
C LEU A 197 2.22 4.69 -19.31
N ARG A 198 2.63 5.31 -18.19
CA ARG A 198 1.96 5.13 -16.89
C ARG A 198 0.53 5.62 -16.90
N GLN A 199 0.25 6.78 -17.47
CA GLN A 199 -1.10 7.32 -17.60
C GLN A 199 -1.97 6.39 -18.46
N GLU A 200 -1.48 5.93 -19.61
CA GLU A 200 -2.20 4.97 -20.44
C GLU A 200 -2.49 3.66 -19.71
N GLN A 201 -1.55 3.17 -18.90
CA GLN A 201 -1.75 1.96 -18.09
C GLN A 201 -2.84 2.17 -17.04
N ILE A 202 -2.87 3.33 -16.38
CA ILE A 202 -3.90 3.69 -15.41
C ILE A 202 -5.26 3.76 -16.09
N GLU A 203 -5.39 4.45 -17.22
CA GLU A 203 -6.64 4.55 -17.98
C GLU A 203 -7.14 3.19 -18.48
N ARG A 204 -6.24 2.29 -18.91
CA ARG A 204 -6.60 0.91 -19.28
C ARG A 204 -7.12 0.15 -18.06
N ARG A 205 -6.47 0.29 -16.91
CA ARG A 205 -6.91 -0.35 -15.65
C ARG A 205 -8.26 0.19 -15.20
N GLU A 206 -8.48 1.50 -15.28
CA GLU A 206 -9.76 2.13 -14.95
C GLU A 206 -10.88 1.65 -15.87
N ARG A 207 -10.63 1.55 -17.18
CA ARG A 207 -11.60 0.98 -18.14
C ARG A 207 -11.98 -0.46 -17.77
N VAL A 208 -11.00 -1.31 -17.48
CA VAL A 208 -11.26 -2.70 -17.06
C VAL A 208 -12.04 -2.74 -15.75
N LEU A 209 -11.70 -1.89 -14.77
CA LEU A 209 -12.43 -1.80 -13.51
C LEU A 209 -13.89 -1.40 -13.75
N LEU A 210 -14.14 -0.35 -14.54
CA LEU A 210 -15.48 0.13 -14.90
C LEU A 210 -16.30 -0.97 -15.59
N GLU A 211 -15.73 -1.66 -16.56
CA GLU A 211 -16.38 -2.75 -17.28
C GLU A 211 -16.68 -3.94 -16.34
N THR A 212 -15.74 -4.29 -15.47
CA THR A 212 -15.95 -5.34 -14.47
C THR A 212 -17.08 -4.97 -13.51
N THR A 213 -17.10 -3.72 -13.00
CA THR A 213 -18.20 -3.26 -12.14
C THR A 213 -19.55 -3.27 -12.85
N ARG A 214 -19.60 -2.90 -14.14
CA ARG A 214 -20.83 -2.99 -14.93
C ARG A 214 -21.33 -4.42 -15.04
N ILE A 215 -20.45 -5.38 -15.35
CA ILE A 215 -20.79 -6.81 -15.41
C ILE A 215 -21.32 -7.30 -14.05
N MET A 216 -20.70 -6.90 -12.94
CA MET A 216 -21.15 -7.28 -11.60
C MET A 216 -22.53 -6.71 -11.28
N LEU A 217 -22.80 -5.45 -11.61
CA LEU A 217 -24.10 -4.81 -11.41
C LEU A 217 -25.19 -5.48 -12.25
N ASP A 218 -24.91 -5.78 -13.53
CA ASP A 218 -25.84 -6.49 -14.41
C ASP A 218 -26.14 -7.91 -13.89
N ALA A 219 -25.13 -8.62 -13.39
CA ALA A 219 -25.32 -9.93 -12.78
C ALA A 219 -26.17 -9.84 -11.51
N GLN A 220 -25.96 -8.82 -10.67
CA GLN A 220 -26.75 -8.59 -9.46
C GLN A 220 -28.20 -8.23 -9.80
N ALA A 221 -28.43 -7.40 -10.82
CA ALA A 221 -29.78 -7.07 -11.30
C ALA A 221 -30.52 -8.32 -11.78
N ARG A 222 -29.90 -9.15 -12.61
CA ARG A 222 -30.47 -10.45 -13.05
C ARG A 222 -30.76 -11.39 -11.89
N LYS A 223 -29.94 -11.36 -10.83
CA LYS A 223 -30.19 -12.15 -9.62
C LYS A 223 -31.45 -11.66 -8.89
N ARG A 224 -31.60 -10.35 -8.71
CA ARG A 224 -32.79 -9.74 -8.08
C ARG A 224 -34.05 -10.05 -8.87
N GLU A 225 -34.03 -9.90 -10.20
CA GLU A 225 -35.18 -10.25 -11.06
C GLU A 225 -35.59 -11.73 -10.90
N LYS A 226 -34.63 -12.64 -10.75
CA LYS A 226 -34.93 -14.06 -10.50
C LYS A 226 -35.52 -14.29 -9.11
N GLU A 227 -34.99 -13.61 -8.09
CA GLU A 227 -35.50 -13.68 -6.72
C GLU A 227 -36.93 -13.12 -6.64
N GLU A 228 -37.22 -11.99 -7.31
CA GLU A 228 -38.57 -11.41 -7.41
C GLU A 228 -39.55 -12.37 -8.09
N ARG A 229 -39.17 -12.97 -9.23
CA ARG A 229 -40.01 -13.97 -9.91
C ARG A 229 -40.28 -15.20 -9.04
N LEU A 230 -39.30 -15.64 -8.25
CA LEU A 230 -39.49 -16.75 -7.33
C LEU A 230 -40.47 -16.39 -6.22
N ILE A 231 -40.38 -15.17 -5.68
CA ILE A 231 -41.34 -14.65 -4.69
C ILE A 231 -42.75 -14.63 -5.27
N ASP A 232 -42.92 -14.16 -6.51
CA ASP A 232 -44.23 -14.14 -7.18
C ASP A 232 -44.80 -15.56 -7.37
N LEU A 233 -43.96 -16.53 -7.77
CA LEU A 233 -44.38 -17.92 -7.90
C LEU A 233 -44.81 -18.53 -6.57
N VAL A 234 -44.04 -18.30 -5.49
CA VAL A 234 -44.40 -18.77 -4.14
C VAL A 234 -45.70 -18.10 -3.67
N ALA A 235 -45.88 -16.81 -3.93
CA ALA A 235 -47.11 -16.10 -3.59
C ALA A 235 -48.32 -16.68 -4.33
N GLU A 236 -48.18 -17.03 -5.60
CA GLU A 236 -49.25 -17.65 -6.39
C GLU A 236 -49.55 -19.08 -5.91
N GLU A 237 -48.53 -19.87 -5.55
CA GLU A 237 -48.73 -21.20 -4.96
C GLU A 237 -49.50 -21.13 -3.63
N ILE A 238 -49.15 -20.19 -2.76
CA ILE A 238 -49.91 -19.92 -1.52
C ILE A 238 -51.37 -19.56 -1.82
N ARG A 239 -51.62 -18.70 -2.83
CA ARG A 239 -53.00 -18.35 -3.23
C ARG A 239 -53.76 -19.59 -3.72
N CYS A 240 -53.14 -20.43 -4.54
CA CYS A 240 -53.74 -21.66 -5.04
C CYS A 240 -54.07 -22.62 -3.89
N GLU A 241 -53.17 -22.81 -2.93
CA GLU A 241 -53.42 -23.62 -1.75
C GLU A 241 -54.59 -23.09 -0.92
N LEU A 242 -54.69 -21.76 -0.72
CA LEU A 242 -55.80 -21.16 0.01
C LEU A 242 -57.14 -21.43 -0.69
N VAL A 243 -57.20 -21.26 -2.02
CA VAL A 243 -58.40 -21.57 -2.80
C VAL A 243 -58.78 -23.05 -2.68
N ILE A 244 -57.81 -23.96 -2.75
CA ILE A 244 -58.06 -25.40 -2.56
C ILE A 244 -58.63 -25.67 -1.16
N ARG A 245 -58.04 -25.11 -0.11
CA ARG A 245 -58.52 -25.26 1.28
C ARG A 245 -59.94 -24.74 1.44
N GLU A 246 -60.25 -23.56 0.89
CA GLU A 246 -61.60 -22.99 0.91
C GLU A 246 -62.61 -23.89 0.18
N MET A 247 -62.24 -24.43 -0.99
CA MET A 247 -63.08 -25.37 -1.73
C MET A 247 -63.31 -26.67 -0.95
N GLU A 248 -62.27 -27.23 -0.32
CA GLU A 248 -62.39 -28.41 0.53
C GLU A 248 -63.32 -28.18 1.72
N GLU A 249 -63.18 -27.05 2.41
CA GLU A 249 -64.06 -26.66 3.50
C GLU A 249 -65.51 -26.49 3.04
N ALA A 250 -65.73 -25.81 1.90
CA ALA A 250 -67.05 -25.65 1.32
C ALA A 250 -67.68 -27.01 0.98
N MET A 251 -66.91 -27.93 0.43
CA MET A 251 -67.34 -29.30 0.14
C MET A 251 -67.66 -30.09 1.42
N ARG A 252 -66.84 -29.98 2.48
CA ARG A 252 -67.14 -30.59 3.79
C ARG A 252 -68.43 -30.03 4.38
N ARG A 253 -68.61 -28.70 4.37
CA ARG A 253 -69.85 -28.05 4.84
C ARG A 253 -71.07 -28.50 4.04
N LYS A 254 -70.92 -28.66 2.71
CA LYS A 254 -72.00 -29.15 1.84
C LYS A 254 -72.37 -30.60 2.16
N LYS A 255 -71.38 -31.49 2.34
CA LYS A 255 -71.62 -32.89 2.74
C LYS A 255 -72.32 -32.98 4.10
N MET A 256 -71.84 -32.24 5.11
CA MET A 256 -72.47 -32.20 6.43
C MET A 256 -73.94 -31.72 6.37
N LYS A 257 -74.23 -30.70 5.55
CA LYS A 257 -75.62 -30.25 5.32
C LYS A 257 -76.49 -31.32 4.66
N GLN A 258 -75.93 -32.06 3.70
CA GLN A 258 -76.65 -33.16 3.03
C GLN A 258 -76.92 -34.32 3.97
N GLU A 259 -75.93 -34.71 4.78
CA GLU A 259 -76.07 -35.74 5.83
C GLU A 259 -77.13 -35.34 6.85
N LEU A 260 -77.07 -34.12 7.39
CA LEU A 260 -78.09 -33.61 8.32
C LEU A 260 -79.49 -33.61 7.69
N ALA A 261 -79.61 -33.17 6.43
CA ALA A 261 -80.89 -33.17 5.73
C ALA A 261 -81.41 -34.60 5.50
N ALA A 262 -80.54 -35.57 5.22
CA ALA A 262 -80.91 -36.98 5.10
C ALA A 262 -81.39 -37.55 6.45
N SER A 263 -80.64 -37.33 7.53
CA SER A 263 -81.02 -37.78 8.87
C SER A 263 -82.33 -37.15 9.35
N LEU A 264 -82.57 -35.87 9.07
CA LEU A 264 -83.84 -35.21 9.39
C LEU A 264 -85.01 -35.82 8.60
N ARG A 265 -84.82 -36.17 7.33
CA ARG A 265 -85.85 -36.87 6.54
C ARG A 265 -86.15 -38.25 7.11
N GLU A 266 -85.11 -39.01 7.47
CA GLU A 266 -85.27 -40.31 8.12
C GLU A 266 -86.02 -40.18 9.45
N GLN A 267 -85.67 -39.17 10.26
CA GLN A 267 -86.36 -38.89 11.52
C GLN A 267 -87.84 -38.54 11.29
N ILE A 268 -88.16 -37.69 10.31
CA ILE A 268 -89.55 -37.36 9.96
C ILE A 268 -90.31 -38.62 9.55
N VAL A 269 -89.74 -39.41 8.64
CA VAL A 269 -90.36 -40.66 8.17
C VAL A 269 -90.59 -41.63 9.33
N PHE A 270 -89.60 -41.79 10.22
CA PHE A 270 -89.71 -42.62 11.41
C PHE A 270 -90.82 -42.11 12.35
N THR A 271 -90.87 -40.80 12.62
CA THR A 271 -91.92 -40.22 13.48
C THR A 271 -93.31 -40.39 12.90
N GLU A 272 -93.49 -40.25 11.58
CA GLU A 272 -94.77 -40.50 10.91
C GLU A 272 -95.15 -41.98 10.94
N GLN A 273 -94.19 -42.89 10.75
CA GLN A 273 -94.44 -44.33 10.91
C GLN A 273 -94.86 -44.70 12.33
N CYS A 274 -94.20 -44.14 13.35
CA CYS A 274 -94.61 -44.32 14.75
C CYS A 274 -96.01 -43.75 14.99
N ARG A 275 -96.33 -42.56 14.47
CA ARG A 275 -97.65 -41.95 14.58
C ARG A 275 -98.73 -42.83 13.93
N LEU A 276 -98.47 -43.36 12.75
CA LEU A 276 -99.37 -44.29 12.06
C LEU A 276 -99.60 -45.55 12.89
N ARG A 277 -98.54 -46.15 13.43
CA ARG A 277 -98.66 -47.32 14.33
C ARG A 277 -99.51 -47.02 15.55
N PHE A 278 -99.31 -45.88 16.23
CA PHE A 278 -100.15 -45.50 17.37
C PHE A 278 -101.62 -45.31 16.97
N VAL A 279 -101.88 -44.72 15.80
CA VAL A 279 -103.27 -44.59 15.29
C VAL A 279 -103.87 -45.97 14.97
N GLU A 280 -103.10 -46.91 14.44
CA GLU A 280 -103.54 -48.28 14.18
C GLU A 280 -103.81 -49.04 15.49
N GLU A 281 -102.94 -48.90 16.49
CA GLU A 281 -103.11 -49.46 17.83
C GLU A 281 -104.35 -48.87 18.53
N ASP A 282 -104.56 -47.55 18.46
CA ASP A 282 -105.74 -46.87 19.01
C ASP A 282 -107.03 -47.32 18.31
N LYS A 283 -107.00 -47.51 16.98
CA LYS A 283 -108.14 -48.06 16.23
C LYS A 283 -108.45 -49.49 16.64
N ALA A 284 -107.44 -50.35 16.71
CA ALA A 284 -107.59 -51.74 17.13
C ALA A 284 -108.15 -51.82 18.57
N TRP A 285 -107.66 -50.96 19.46
CA TRP A 285 -108.17 -50.84 20.82
C TRP A 285 -109.63 -50.37 20.84
N ALA A 286 -109.98 -49.33 20.06
CA ALA A 286 -111.34 -48.85 19.96
C ALA A 286 -112.31 -49.93 19.42
N GLU A 287 -111.90 -50.69 18.40
CA GLU A 287 -112.66 -51.83 17.88
C GLU A 287 -112.88 -52.91 18.93
N GLU A 288 -111.86 -53.21 19.74
CA GLU A 288 -111.95 -54.19 20.83
C GLU A 288 -112.88 -53.71 21.96
N VAL A 289 -112.82 -52.42 22.31
CA VAL A 289 -113.76 -51.80 23.27
C VAL A 289 -115.19 -51.86 22.74
N ILE A 290 -115.44 -51.51 21.47
CA ILE A 290 -116.77 -51.60 20.86
C ILE A 290 -117.28 -53.05 20.84
N ARG A 291 -116.41 -54.01 20.50
CA ARG A 291 -116.75 -55.44 20.54
C ARG A 291 -117.20 -55.87 21.93
N LYS A 292 -116.45 -55.48 22.96
CA LYS A 292 -116.78 -55.77 24.36
C LYS A 292 -118.11 -55.13 24.79
N ILE A 293 -118.36 -53.87 24.42
CA ILE A 293 -119.64 -53.20 24.69
C ILE A 293 -120.81 -53.95 24.04
N MET A 294 -120.66 -54.38 22.78
CA MET A 294 -121.70 -55.15 22.09
C MET A 294 -121.94 -56.53 22.74
N GLU A 295 -120.89 -57.20 23.21
CA GLU A 295 -121.00 -58.46 23.94
C GLU A 295 -121.71 -58.27 25.29
N ASP A 296 -121.35 -57.23 26.04
CA ASP A 296 -122.00 -56.88 27.30
C ASP A 296 -123.49 -56.51 27.09
N GLU A 297 -123.82 -55.79 26.01
CA GLU A 297 -125.21 -55.46 25.66
C GLU A 297 -126.02 -56.71 25.28
N LYS A 298 -125.43 -57.63 24.50
CA LYS A 298 -126.05 -58.93 24.19
C LYS A 298 -126.31 -59.73 25.47
N MET A 299 -125.33 -59.79 26.37
CA MET A 299 -125.47 -60.46 27.66
C MET A 299 -126.56 -59.83 28.51
N ALA A 300 -126.64 -58.50 28.57
CA ALA A 300 -127.69 -57.76 29.27
C ALA A 300 -129.10 -58.02 28.70
N ARG A 301 -129.24 -58.06 27.36
CA ARG A 301 -130.51 -58.43 26.70
C ARG A 301 -130.92 -59.86 27.03
N CYS A 302 -130.00 -60.83 26.95
CA CYS A 302 -130.26 -62.22 27.31
C CYS A 302 -130.67 -62.37 28.78
N THR A 303 -130.01 -61.66 29.71
CA THR A 303 -130.42 -61.68 31.13
C THR A 303 -131.77 -61.01 31.37
N ALA A 304 -132.09 -59.92 30.64
CA ALA A 304 -133.40 -59.28 30.72
C ALA A 304 -134.53 -60.19 30.20
N GLU A 305 -134.30 -60.90 29.09
CA GLU A 305 -135.25 -61.90 28.56
C GLU A 305 -135.43 -63.09 29.52
N ALA A 306 -134.34 -63.60 30.10
CA ALA A 306 -134.41 -64.65 31.11
C ALA A 306 -135.25 -64.22 32.33
N LYS A 307 -135.04 -63.00 32.84
CA LYS A 307 -135.87 -62.41 33.91
C LYS A 307 -137.34 -62.28 33.50
N ARG A 308 -137.65 -61.89 32.26
CA ARG A 308 -139.04 -61.84 31.75
C ARG A 308 -139.68 -63.22 31.70
N ARG A 309 -139.00 -64.23 31.16
CA ARG A 309 -139.51 -65.62 31.11
C ARG A 309 -139.80 -66.16 32.51
N MET A 310 -138.90 -65.92 33.47
CA MET A 310 -139.06 -66.32 34.87
C MET A 310 -140.27 -65.63 35.54
N LYS A 311 -140.51 -64.33 35.29
CA LYS A 311 -141.72 -63.64 35.78
C LYS A 311 -143.02 -64.20 35.18
N VAL A 312 -143.00 -64.58 33.91
CA VAL A 312 -144.15 -65.20 33.24
C VAL A 312 -144.44 -66.60 33.81
N GLN A 313 -143.41 -67.42 34.04
CA GLN A 313 -143.56 -68.71 34.72
C GLN A 313 -144.13 -68.54 36.13
N TYR A 314 -143.56 -67.64 36.93
CA TYR A 314 -144.04 -67.37 38.28
C TYR A 314 -145.52 -66.92 38.30
N ARG A 315 -145.95 -66.13 37.32
CA ARG A 315 -147.35 -65.72 37.17
C ARG A 315 -148.27 -66.90 36.84
N LYS A 316 -147.85 -67.80 35.93
CA LYS A 316 -148.60 -69.01 35.59
C LYS A 316 -148.73 -69.96 36.78
N ASP A 317 -147.65 -70.13 37.56
CA ASP A 317 -147.66 -70.98 38.75
C ASP A 317 -148.61 -70.42 39.84
N LEU A 318 -148.64 -69.09 40.00
CA LEU A 318 -149.59 -68.39 40.87
C LEU A 318 -151.04 -68.55 40.41
N GLU A 319 -151.31 -68.40 39.10
CA GLU A 319 -152.65 -68.62 38.53
C GLU A 319 -153.12 -70.07 38.75
N SER A 320 -152.24 -71.05 38.55
CA SER A 320 -152.53 -72.47 38.83
C SER A 320 -152.85 -72.73 40.31
N LEU A 321 -152.10 -72.12 41.24
CA LEU A 321 -152.38 -72.21 42.67
C LEU A 321 -153.73 -71.58 43.05
N ILE A 322 -154.09 -70.45 42.45
CA ILE A 322 -155.39 -69.79 42.67
C ILE A 322 -156.53 -70.67 42.16
N GLU A 323 -156.39 -71.26 40.97
CA GLU A 323 -157.38 -72.19 40.40
C GLU A 323 -157.54 -73.45 41.25
N HIS A 324 -156.43 -74.02 41.74
CA HIS A 324 -156.48 -75.16 42.66
C HIS A 324 -157.21 -74.80 43.96
N ARG A 325 -156.97 -73.60 44.50
CA ARG A 325 -157.66 -73.12 45.71
C ARG A 325 -159.15 -72.85 45.48
N ARG A 326 -159.54 -72.43 44.26
CA ARG A 326 -160.94 -72.29 43.86
C ARG A 326 -161.64 -73.65 43.78
N ARG A 327 -161.02 -74.67 43.16
CA ARG A 327 -161.58 -76.04 43.13
C ARG A 327 -161.84 -76.60 44.51
N ILE A 328 -160.88 -76.44 45.45
CA ILE A 328 -161.07 -76.90 46.84
C ILE A 328 -162.29 -76.22 47.49
N ARG A 329 -162.46 -74.90 47.30
CA ARG A 329 -163.63 -74.19 47.84
C ARG A 329 -164.94 -74.61 47.20
N GLU A 330 -164.95 -74.85 45.89
CA GLU A 330 -166.14 -75.33 45.18
C GLU A 330 -166.55 -76.73 45.68
N GLU A 331 -165.58 -77.61 45.93
CA GLU A 331 -165.83 -78.93 46.54
C GLU A 331 -166.33 -78.83 48.00
N GLU A 332 -165.81 -77.88 48.79
CA GLU A 332 -166.30 -77.62 50.15
C GLU A 332 -167.73 -77.05 50.16
N ILE A 333 -168.05 -76.12 49.26
CA ILE A 333 -169.41 -75.57 49.11
C ILE A 333 -170.39 -76.65 48.68
N ALA A 334 -170.01 -77.51 47.73
CA ALA A 334 -170.85 -78.63 47.29
C ALA A 334 -171.17 -79.60 48.44
N LYS A 335 -170.20 -79.90 49.31
CA LYS A 335 -170.42 -80.71 50.53
C LYS A 335 -171.37 -80.04 51.52
N ILE A 336 -171.26 -78.73 51.72
CA ILE A 336 -172.14 -77.97 52.62
C ILE A 336 -173.58 -77.93 52.07
N GLU A 337 -173.76 -77.78 50.76
CA GLU A 337 -175.08 -77.78 50.12
C GLU A 337 -175.77 -79.16 50.16
N GLU A 338 -175.00 -80.26 50.12
CA GLU A 338 -175.54 -81.61 50.26
C GLU A 338 -176.05 -81.86 51.69
N ILE A 339 -175.29 -81.43 52.71
CA ILE A 339 -175.68 -81.52 54.12
C ILE A 339 -176.95 -80.68 54.40
N ALA A 340 -177.06 -79.49 53.81
CA ALA A 340 -178.23 -78.63 53.97
C ALA A 340 -179.51 -79.24 53.38
N LYS A 341 -179.41 -79.96 52.24
CA LYS A 341 -180.56 -80.64 51.60
C LYS A 341 -181.05 -81.85 52.40
N GLU A 342 -180.18 -82.55 53.10
CA GLU A 342 -180.57 -83.67 53.98
C GLU A 342 -181.26 -83.17 55.26
N GLN A 343 -180.78 -82.08 55.86
CA GLN A 343 -181.42 -81.48 57.04
C GLN A 343 -182.84 -80.97 56.73
N GLN A 344 -183.03 -80.34 55.57
CA GLN A 344 -184.35 -79.84 55.14
C GLN A 344 -185.38 -80.96 54.94
N ARG A 345 -184.93 -82.16 54.53
CA ARG A 345 -185.82 -83.34 54.38
C ARG A 345 -186.24 -83.93 55.71
N LEU A 346 -185.37 -83.89 56.73
CA LEU A 346 -185.68 -84.39 58.08
C LEU A 346 -186.65 -83.45 58.81
N GLU A 347 -186.47 -82.13 58.71
CA GLU A 347 -187.36 -81.15 59.35
C GLU A 347 -188.81 -81.21 58.80
N LEU A 348 -188.98 -81.44 57.50
CA LEU A 348 -190.30 -81.60 56.89
C LEU A 348 -191.04 -82.86 57.38
N ALA A 349 -190.31 -83.95 57.63
CA ALA A 349 -190.90 -85.19 58.12
C ALA A 349 -191.30 -85.14 59.60
N GLU A 350 -190.60 -84.35 60.43
CA GLU A 350 -190.96 -84.12 61.84
C GLU A 350 -192.16 -83.17 61.99
N ALA A 351 -192.27 -82.16 61.11
CA ALA A 351 -193.37 -81.20 61.13
C ALA A 351 -194.74 -81.82 60.81
N GLU A 352 -194.81 -82.87 59.98
CA GLU A 352 -196.06 -83.56 59.67
C GLU A 352 -196.55 -84.47 60.81
N ARG A 353 -195.66 -85.18 61.51
CA ARG A 353 -196.05 -86.02 62.66
C ARG A 353 -196.62 -85.21 63.82
N ALA A 354 -196.05 -84.03 64.07
CA ALA A 354 -196.52 -83.13 65.13
C ALA A 354 -197.93 -82.57 64.87
N LYS A 355 -198.37 -82.45 63.61
CA LYS A 355 -199.73 -82.01 63.26
C LYS A 355 -200.79 -83.10 63.51
N GLU A 356 -200.45 -84.37 63.26
CA GLU A 356 -201.39 -85.48 63.44
C GLU A 356 -201.64 -85.84 64.91
N GLU A 357 -200.60 -85.81 65.76
CA GLU A 357 -200.75 -86.05 67.21
C GLU A 357 -201.57 -84.95 67.88
N ARG A 358 -201.42 -83.70 67.42
CA ARG A 358 -202.16 -82.55 67.94
C ARG A 358 -203.66 -82.62 67.62
N LYS A 359 -204.05 -83.08 66.42
CA LYS A 359 -205.46 -83.32 66.07
C LYS A 359 -206.10 -84.46 66.87
N ARG A 360 -205.37 -85.54 67.16
CA ARG A 360 -205.87 -86.68 67.96
C ARG A 360 -206.20 -86.31 69.41
N LEU A 361 -205.35 -85.49 70.04
CA LEU A 361 -205.54 -85.05 71.42
C LEU A 361 -206.78 -84.16 71.59
N LEU A 362 -207.14 -83.40 70.56
CA LEU A 362 -208.32 -82.52 70.58
C LEU A 362 -209.64 -83.29 70.54
N MET A 363 -209.76 -84.33 69.69
CA MET A 363 -211.00 -85.11 69.59
C MET A 363 -211.32 -85.89 70.86
N LEU A 364 -210.31 -86.39 71.58
CA LEU A 364 -210.53 -87.27 72.73
C LEU A 364 -211.02 -86.54 73.99
N HIS A 365 -210.70 -85.25 74.10
CA HIS A 365 -210.89 -84.47 75.32
C HIS A 365 -211.93 -83.35 75.20
N ALA A 366 -212.52 -83.13 74.02
CA ALA A 366 -213.46 -82.05 73.76
C ALA A 366 -214.67 -82.04 74.73
N ALA A 367 -215.25 -83.21 75.04
CA ALA A 367 -216.46 -83.29 75.88
C ALA A 367 -216.22 -82.96 77.37
N ASN A 368 -214.99 -83.15 77.88
CA ASN A 368 -214.68 -82.96 79.30
C ASN A 368 -214.02 -81.61 79.62
N ILE A 369 -213.46 -80.91 78.62
CA ILE A 369 -212.64 -79.70 78.85
C ILE A 369 -213.23 -78.46 78.15
N ALA A 370 -214.39 -78.55 77.50
CA ALA A 370 -215.05 -77.43 76.81
C ALA A 370 -215.16 -76.15 77.68
N ASN A 371 -215.26 -76.27 79.00
CA ASN A 371 -215.37 -75.14 79.94
C ASN A 371 -214.04 -74.66 80.55
N PHE A 372 -212.91 -75.35 80.29
CA PHE A 372 -211.61 -75.06 80.91
C PHE A 372 -210.46 -74.87 79.92
N VAL A 373 -210.68 -75.05 78.60
CA VAL A 373 -209.66 -74.79 77.57
C VAL A 373 -209.58 -73.31 77.19
N ASN A 374 -208.35 -72.79 77.19
CA ASN A 374 -208.05 -71.42 76.79
C ASN A 374 -208.06 -71.31 75.26
N ARG A 375 -209.01 -70.54 74.70
CA ARG A 375 -209.24 -70.42 73.26
C ARG A 375 -208.05 -69.87 72.46
N ALA A 376 -207.08 -69.26 73.14
CA ALA A 376 -205.87 -68.72 72.53
C ALA A 376 -204.83 -69.76 72.07
N THR A 377 -204.92 -71.03 72.51
CA THR A 377 -203.90 -72.05 72.20
C THR A 377 -204.28 -73.00 71.05
N LEU A 378 -205.45 -72.81 70.46
CA LEU A 378 -206.03 -73.64 69.39
C LEU A 378 -205.79 -72.97 68.03
N THR A 379 -205.42 -73.75 67.01
CA THR A 379 -205.39 -73.24 65.61
C THR A 379 -206.81 -73.09 65.05
N ALA A 380 -206.97 -72.33 63.97
CA ALA A 380 -208.29 -72.03 63.40
C ALA A 380 -209.10 -73.30 63.07
N GLU A 381 -208.46 -74.35 62.55
CA GLU A 381 -209.08 -75.66 62.30
C GLU A 381 -209.50 -76.40 63.59
N GLU A 382 -208.80 -76.17 64.71
CA GLU A 382 -209.06 -76.82 66.01
C GLU A 382 -210.20 -76.12 66.78
N GLN A 383 -210.50 -74.85 66.48
CA GLN A 383 -211.61 -74.09 67.07
C GLN A 383 -212.96 -74.48 66.43
N GLU A 384 -213.00 -74.68 65.10
CA GLU A 384 -214.20 -75.12 64.38
C GLU A 384 -214.71 -76.50 64.87
N MET A 385 -213.81 -77.45 65.12
CA MET A 385 -214.18 -78.78 65.65
C MET A 385 -214.80 -78.73 67.05
N LEU A 386 -214.46 -77.74 67.88
CA LEU A 386 -215.00 -77.60 69.24
C LEU A 386 -216.41 -76.99 69.25
N ASP A 387 -216.71 -76.12 68.29
CA ASP A 387 -218.03 -75.46 68.17
C ASP A 387 -219.10 -76.39 67.57
N GLU A 388 -218.72 -77.36 66.74
CA GLU A 388 -219.63 -78.39 66.22
C GLU A 388 -220.09 -79.37 67.33
N LEU A 389 -219.20 -79.75 68.24
CA LEU A 389 -219.50 -80.72 69.32
C LEU A 389 -220.41 -80.17 70.44
N MET A 390 -220.48 -78.85 70.65
CA MET A 390 -221.37 -78.25 71.68
C MET A 390 -222.81 -78.03 71.19
N LYS A 391 -223.07 -78.07 69.88
CA LYS A 391 -224.43 -77.89 69.34
C LYS A 391 -225.31 -79.13 69.49
N GLU A 392 -224.74 -80.32 69.66
CA GLU A 392 -225.52 -81.57 69.79
C GLU A 392 -226.06 -81.84 71.21
N THR A 393 -225.67 -81.09 72.24
CA THR A 393 -225.96 -81.45 73.66
C THR A 393 -227.07 -80.65 74.36
N ARG A 394 -227.83 -79.78 73.65
CA ARG A 394 -228.84 -78.90 74.28
C ARG A 394 -230.31 -79.25 74.04
N ASP A 395 -230.64 -80.37 73.39
CA ASP A 395 -232.02 -80.77 73.09
C ASP A 395 -232.44 -82.15 73.66
N THR A 396 -232.61 -82.29 74.98
CA THR A 396 -233.58 -83.28 75.56
C THR A 396 -233.96 -82.97 77.04
N GLY A 397 -235.19 -82.43 77.30
CA GLY A 397 -235.87 -82.61 78.62
C GLY A 397 -236.90 -81.61 79.23
N ASN A 398 -237.90 -81.04 78.50
CA ASN A 398 -239.24 -80.57 78.99
C ASN A 398 -240.19 -80.34 77.76
N ILE A 399 -241.36 -81.02 77.60
CA ILE A 399 -242.76 -80.64 77.93
C ILE A 399 -243.49 -79.67 76.93
N ASP A 400 -244.32 -80.27 76.05
CA ASP A 400 -245.59 -79.90 75.34
C ASP A 400 -245.72 -80.93 74.18
N GLU A 401 -246.38 -82.07 74.35
CA GLU A 401 -247.78 -82.44 74.00
C GLU A 401 -248.37 -81.97 72.66
N GLU A 402 -248.67 -83.00 71.84
CA GLU A 402 -249.70 -83.21 70.80
C GLU A 402 -250.00 -82.14 69.74
N ASP A 403 -249.69 -82.45 68.47
CA ASP A 403 -250.70 -82.84 67.47
C ASP A 403 -250.07 -83.31 66.14
N LYS A 404 -250.67 -84.37 65.56
CA LYS A 404 -250.72 -84.76 64.11
C LYS A 404 -249.40 -85.11 63.38
N LYS A 405 -249.31 -86.14 62.53
CA LYS A 405 -250.13 -87.29 62.07
C LYS A 405 -249.26 -88.00 60.99
N ASP A 406 -249.55 -89.28 60.74
CA ASP A 406 -249.40 -90.01 59.47
C ASP A 406 -248.04 -90.02 58.74
#